data_AF-A0A0X1KYD3-F1
#
_entry.id   AF-A0A0X1KYD3-F1
#
_cell.length_a   1.000
_cell.length_b   1.000
_cell.length_c   1.000
_cell.angle_alpha   90.00
_cell.angle_beta   90.00
_cell.angle_gamma   90.00
#
_symmetry.space_group_name_H-M   'P 1'
#
loop_
_entity.id
_entity.type
_entity.pdbx_description
1 polymer ?
#
loop_
_entity_poly.entity_id
_entity_poly.type
_entity_poly.pdbx_seq_one_letter_code
_entity_poly.pdbx_strand_id
1 'polypeptide(L)'
;MISLEQAKELVQLLEQGRQDDANRLFTYVYESANNPMFKEIGMLTRDLHEALKNFQIDERFSEIATDEIPDARERLHYVIQKTEVAANKTMDAVDRCMPIADKLHESLLLIRPEWNGLMNGRIELMHFKSLCHRIDDLLSQVEGDSSELRGELTEILMAQDFQDLTGQIIKRVINLVNEVEKRLVEILTVFGAAQKEQKADKATVASIEPEGPILNPHERIDAVSSQDEVDDLLSSLGF
;
A
#
# COMPACT_ATOMS: atom_id res chain seq x y z
N MET A 1 44.48 -4.01 31.75
CA MET A 1 45.83 -4.62 31.79
C MET A 1 46.60 -4.00 32.96
N ILE A 2 47.30 -4.79 33.78
CA ILE A 2 48.20 -4.30 34.85
C ILE A 2 49.44 -3.64 34.23
N SER A 3 49.87 -2.48 34.73
CA SER A 3 51.13 -1.85 34.32
C SER A 3 52.34 -2.49 35.02
N LEU A 4 53.54 -2.37 34.44
CA LEU A 4 54.77 -2.89 35.04
C LEU A 4 55.06 -2.27 36.41
N GLU A 5 54.70 -1.00 36.61
CA GLU A 5 54.82 -0.32 37.91
C GLU A 5 53.88 -0.92 38.95
N GLN A 6 52.61 -1.13 38.59
CA GLN A 6 51.61 -1.76 39.47
C GLN A 6 51.99 -3.20 39.85
N ALA A 7 52.60 -3.95 38.92
CA ALA A 7 53.10 -5.30 39.21
C ALA A 7 54.27 -5.28 40.20
N LYS A 8 55.21 -4.32 40.07
CA LYS A 8 56.33 -4.15 41.00
C LYS A 8 55.84 -3.70 42.37
N GLU A 9 54.87 -2.80 42.43
CA GLU A 9 54.26 -2.33 43.67
C GLU A 9 53.51 -3.44 44.40
N LEU A 10 52.77 -4.29 43.68
CA LEU A 10 52.13 -5.48 44.24
C LEU A 10 53.14 -6.44 44.88
N VAL A 11 54.25 -6.71 44.17
CA VAL A 11 55.33 -7.58 44.66
C VAL A 11 55.99 -6.98 45.91
N GLN A 12 56.25 -5.67 45.90
CA GLN A 12 56.85 -4.97 47.04
C GLN A 12 55.95 -5.01 48.28
N LEU A 13 54.63 -4.87 48.12
CA LEU A 13 53.67 -4.97 49.23
C LEU A 13 53.61 -6.39 49.82
N LEU A 14 53.72 -7.42 48.96
CA LEU A 14 53.78 -8.82 49.38
C LEU A 14 55.10 -9.15 50.09
N GLU A 15 56.23 -8.65 49.60
CA GLU A 15 57.56 -8.82 50.22
C GLU A 15 57.66 -8.16 51.61
N GLN A 16 56.91 -7.07 51.83
CA GLN A 16 56.85 -6.37 53.12
C GLN A 16 55.83 -6.97 54.10
N GLY A 17 55.15 -8.07 53.74
CA GLY A 17 54.14 -8.72 54.58
C GLY A 17 52.83 -7.92 54.72
N ARG A 18 52.61 -6.89 53.89
CA ARG A 18 51.42 -6.02 53.91
C ARG A 18 50.33 -6.58 53.00
N GLN A 19 49.82 -7.75 53.40
CA GLN A 19 48.94 -8.57 52.58
C GLN A 19 47.58 -7.91 52.30
N ASP A 20 47.05 -7.13 53.26
CA ASP A 20 45.80 -6.38 53.08
C ASP A 20 45.92 -5.27 52.03
N ASP A 21 47.05 -4.55 52.01
CA ASP A 21 47.30 -3.48 51.05
C ASP A 21 47.52 -4.05 49.64
N ALA A 22 48.21 -5.19 49.52
CA ALA A 22 48.36 -5.91 48.25
C ALA A 22 47.00 -6.39 47.70
N ASN A 23 46.11 -6.92 48.57
CA ASN A 23 44.78 -7.37 48.16
C ASN A 23 43.88 -6.21 47.68
N ARG A 24 44.03 -5.02 48.28
CA ARG A 24 43.34 -3.81 47.84
C ARG A 24 43.82 -3.33 46.47
N LEU A 25 45.14 -3.31 46.24
CA LEU A 25 45.72 -2.97 44.95
C LEU A 25 45.26 -3.96 43.86
N PHE A 26 45.26 -5.26 44.17
CA PHE A 26 44.79 -6.29 43.27
C PHE A 26 43.30 -6.12 42.92
N THR A 27 42.45 -5.90 43.93
CA THR A 27 41.01 -5.67 43.73
C THR A 27 40.76 -4.42 42.88
N TYR A 28 41.46 -3.32 43.16
CA TYR A 28 41.34 -2.07 42.40
C TYR A 28 41.70 -2.25 40.91
N VAL A 29 42.78 -2.99 40.64
CA VAL A 29 43.19 -3.23 39.25
C VAL A 29 42.30 -4.27 38.56
N TYR A 30 41.79 -5.27 39.30
CA TYR A 30 40.82 -6.24 38.78
C TYR A 30 39.47 -5.57 38.43
N GLU A 31 38.97 -4.68 39.29
CA GLU A 31 37.75 -3.92 39.04
C GLU A 31 37.93 -2.89 37.92
N SER A 32 39.08 -2.22 37.85
CA SER A 32 39.40 -1.30 36.74
C SER A 32 39.61 -2.02 35.40
N ALA A 33 40.00 -3.30 35.43
CA ALA A 33 40.13 -4.14 34.24
C ALA A 33 38.80 -4.77 33.80
N ASN A 34 37.78 -4.78 34.66
CA ASN A 34 36.44 -5.22 34.34
C ASN A 34 35.79 -4.15 33.44
N ASN A 35 36.04 -4.29 32.14
CA ASN A 35 35.83 -3.25 31.14
C ASN A 35 34.41 -2.67 31.24
N PRO A 36 34.25 -1.39 31.60
CA PRO A 36 32.93 -0.77 31.69
C PRO A 36 32.16 -0.92 30.38
N MET A 37 32.86 -0.97 29.24
CA MET A 37 32.27 -1.27 27.93
C MET A 37 31.55 -2.63 27.86
N PHE A 38 32.08 -3.69 28.47
CA PHE A 38 31.41 -5.01 28.49
C PHE A 38 30.22 -5.01 29.46
N LYS A 39 30.25 -4.22 30.53
CA LYS A 39 29.08 -3.98 31.39
C LYS A 39 28.01 -3.19 30.63
N GLU A 40 28.39 -2.16 29.90
CA GLU A 40 27.50 -1.35 29.05
C GLU A 40 26.85 -2.22 27.96
N ILE A 41 27.65 -3.03 27.25
CA ILE A 41 27.15 -3.99 26.25
C ILE A 41 26.23 -5.02 26.91
N GLY A 42 26.58 -5.50 28.11
CA GLY A 42 25.76 -6.42 28.88
C GLY A 42 24.40 -5.82 29.28
N MET A 43 24.38 -4.56 29.72
CA MET A 43 23.15 -3.82 29.99
C MET A 43 22.36 -3.60 28.71
N LEU A 44 22.95 -3.06 27.65
CA LEU A 44 22.30 -2.88 26.34
C LEU A 44 21.71 -4.17 25.77
N THR A 45 22.41 -5.29 25.91
CA THR A 45 21.92 -6.60 25.45
C THR A 45 20.77 -7.09 26.32
N ARG A 46 20.81 -6.79 27.63
CA ARG A 46 19.76 -7.17 28.58
C ARG A 46 18.52 -6.30 28.41
N ASP A 47 18.69 -5.00 28.20
CA ASP A 47 17.62 -4.05 27.88
C ASP A 47 16.97 -4.40 26.54
N LEU A 48 17.77 -4.76 25.53
CA LEU A 48 17.28 -5.29 24.25
C LEU A 48 16.51 -6.60 24.44
N HIS A 49 17.04 -7.51 25.25
CA HIS A 49 16.40 -8.79 25.53
C HIS A 49 15.10 -8.62 26.32
N GLU A 50 15.04 -7.69 27.28
CA GLU A 50 13.87 -7.40 28.10
C GLU A 50 12.80 -6.65 27.28
N ALA A 51 13.20 -5.74 26.39
CA ALA A 51 12.32 -5.13 25.41
C ALA A 51 11.77 -6.17 24.40
N LEU A 52 12.62 -7.07 23.87
CA LEU A 52 12.19 -8.18 23.00
C LEU A 52 11.28 -9.17 23.72
N LYS A 53 11.52 -9.42 25.00
CA LYS A 53 10.69 -10.31 25.82
C LYS A 53 9.34 -9.66 26.13
N ASN A 54 9.32 -8.38 26.47
CA ASN A 54 8.08 -7.62 26.63
C ASN A 54 7.31 -7.51 25.31
N PHE A 55 8.01 -7.47 24.18
CA PHE A 55 7.43 -7.55 22.84
C PHE A 55 6.85 -8.94 22.52
N GLN A 56 7.53 -10.03 22.90
CA GLN A 56 6.97 -11.39 22.83
C GLN A 56 5.75 -11.60 23.74
N ILE A 57 5.52 -10.71 24.72
CA ILE A 57 4.37 -10.75 25.62
C ILE A 57 3.18 -9.96 25.05
N ASP A 58 3.35 -9.20 23.95
CA ASP A 58 2.22 -8.54 23.30
C ASP A 58 1.37 -9.57 22.54
N GLU A 59 0.44 -10.20 23.26
CA GLU A 59 -0.54 -11.16 22.73
C GLU A 59 -1.24 -10.61 21.48
N ARG A 60 -1.45 -9.29 21.39
CA ARG A 60 -2.08 -8.65 20.23
C ARG A 60 -1.20 -8.70 18.99
N PHE A 61 0.11 -8.50 19.11
CA PHE A 61 1.01 -8.58 17.97
C PHE A 61 1.11 -10.03 17.45
N SER A 62 1.12 -11.01 18.36
CA SER A 62 1.09 -12.43 18.00
C SER A 62 -0.22 -12.81 17.29
N GLU A 63 -1.36 -12.30 17.76
CA GLU A 63 -2.69 -12.49 17.14
C GLU A 63 -2.73 -11.90 15.72
N ILE A 64 -2.25 -10.67 15.56
CA ILE A 64 -2.17 -10.02 14.24
C ILE A 64 -1.32 -10.84 13.27
N ALA A 65 -0.14 -11.29 13.70
CA ALA A 65 0.79 -12.03 12.85
C ALA A 65 0.30 -13.45 12.51
N THR A 66 -0.38 -14.12 13.43
CA THR A 66 -0.77 -15.52 13.29
C THR A 66 -2.14 -15.68 12.62
N ASP A 67 -3.08 -14.79 12.89
CA ASP A 67 -4.47 -14.91 12.44
C ASP A 67 -4.88 -13.78 11.48
N GLU A 68 -4.74 -12.51 11.88
CA GLU A 68 -5.33 -11.39 11.12
C GLU A 68 -4.62 -11.12 9.78
N ILE A 69 -3.29 -11.20 9.72
CA ILE A 69 -2.54 -11.01 8.46
C ILE A 69 -2.83 -12.14 7.45
N PRO A 70 -2.78 -13.44 7.82
CA PRO A 70 -3.17 -14.52 6.91
C PRO A 70 -4.62 -14.40 6.41
N ASP A 71 -5.56 -14.04 7.27
CA ASP A 71 -6.97 -13.82 6.94
C ASP A 71 -7.15 -12.59 6.01
N ALA A 72 -6.47 -11.48 6.28
CA ALA A 72 -6.46 -10.32 5.40
C ALA A 72 -5.94 -10.66 4.00
N ARG A 73 -4.88 -11.48 3.90
CA ARG A 73 -4.36 -11.96 2.61
C ARG A 73 -5.40 -12.79 1.86
N GLU A 74 -6.07 -13.72 2.52
CA GLU A 74 -7.13 -14.53 1.89
C GLU A 74 -8.28 -13.65 1.38
N ARG A 75 -8.69 -12.66 2.19
CA ARG A 75 -9.72 -11.70 1.78
C ARG A 75 -9.29 -10.82 0.61
N LEU A 76 -8.03 -10.38 0.56
CA LEU A 76 -7.51 -9.67 -0.62
C LEU A 76 -7.50 -10.55 -1.87
N HIS A 77 -7.15 -11.83 -1.75
CA HIS A 77 -7.28 -12.77 -2.86
C HIS A 77 -8.73 -12.90 -3.34
N TYR A 78 -9.68 -12.98 -2.41
CA TYR A 78 -11.10 -12.98 -2.73
C TYR A 78 -11.52 -11.71 -3.47
N VAL A 79 -11.04 -10.53 -3.04
CA VAL A 79 -11.28 -9.26 -3.73
C VAL A 79 -10.78 -9.32 -5.17
N ILE A 80 -9.53 -9.74 -5.39
CA ILE A 80 -8.94 -9.87 -6.73
C ILE A 80 -9.80 -10.77 -7.61
N GLN A 81 -10.17 -11.95 -7.11
CA GLN A 81 -10.96 -12.91 -7.86
C GLN A 81 -12.36 -12.37 -8.20
N LYS A 82 -13.00 -11.65 -7.28
CA LYS A 82 -14.29 -11.00 -7.54
C LYS A 82 -14.18 -9.87 -8.55
N THR A 83 -13.14 -9.05 -8.46
CA THR A 83 -12.90 -7.96 -9.43
C THR A 83 -12.65 -8.50 -10.84
N GLU A 84 -11.93 -9.61 -10.97
CA GLU A 84 -11.67 -10.26 -12.26
C GLU A 84 -12.97 -10.80 -12.88
N VAL A 85 -13.78 -11.52 -12.10
CA VAL A 85 -15.07 -12.04 -12.57
C VAL A 85 -16.00 -10.92 -13.02
N ALA A 86 -16.08 -9.83 -12.25
CA ALA A 86 -16.90 -8.69 -12.59
C ALA A 86 -16.43 -7.96 -13.85
N ALA A 87 -15.11 -7.78 -14.00
CA ALA A 87 -14.52 -7.17 -15.19
C ALA A 87 -14.83 -8.00 -16.43
N ASN A 88 -14.63 -9.32 -16.38
CA ASN A 88 -14.93 -10.23 -17.49
C ASN A 88 -16.41 -10.19 -17.87
N LYS A 89 -17.33 -10.29 -16.89
CA LYS A 89 -18.77 -10.18 -17.16
C LYS A 89 -19.15 -8.85 -17.80
N THR A 90 -18.56 -7.76 -17.34
CA THR A 90 -18.80 -6.42 -17.89
C THR A 90 -18.31 -6.33 -19.32
N MET A 91 -17.09 -6.82 -19.62
CA MET A 91 -16.55 -6.86 -20.97
C MET A 91 -17.43 -7.71 -21.89
N ASP A 92 -17.81 -8.91 -21.46
CA ASP A 92 -18.66 -9.81 -22.24
C ASP A 92 -20.02 -9.16 -22.60
N ALA A 93 -20.63 -8.43 -21.66
CA ALA A 93 -21.88 -7.72 -21.90
C ALA A 93 -21.70 -6.53 -22.84
N VAL A 94 -20.62 -5.77 -22.70
CA VAL A 94 -20.27 -4.68 -23.60
C VAL A 94 -20.03 -5.21 -25.03
N ASP A 95 -19.31 -6.32 -25.17
CA ASP A 95 -19.04 -6.97 -26.46
C ASP A 95 -20.33 -7.43 -27.15
N ARG A 96 -21.36 -7.80 -26.39
CA ARG A 96 -22.70 -8.09 -26.92
C ARG A 96 -23.51 -6.84 -27.27
N CYS A 97 -23.27 -5.72 -26.58
CA CYS A 97 -23.96 -4.45 -26.85
C CYS A 97 -23.45 -3.77 -28.14
N MET A 98 -22.15 -3.84 -28.43
CA MET A 98 -21.56 -3.20 -29.62
C MET A 98 -22.24 -3.59 -30.95
N PRO A 99 -22.44 -4.89 -31.29
CA PRO A 99 -23.06 -5.26 -32.55
C PRO A 99 -24.52 -4.78 -32.66
N ILE A 100 -25.24 -4.64 -31.55
CA ILE A 100 -26.59 -4.09 -31.53
C ILE A 100 -26.57 -2.62 -31.98
N ALA A 101 -25.63 -1.83 -31.43
CA ALA A 101 -25.45 -0.43 -31.80
C ALA A 101 -25.00 -0.27 -33.27
N ASP A 102 -24.07 -1.10 -33.73
CA ASP A 102 -23.58 -1.08 -35.11
C ASP A 102 -24.69 -1.42 -36.10
N LYS A 103 -25.45 -2.49 -35.83
CA LYS A 103 -26.57 -2.92 -36.67
C LYS A 103 -27.66 -1.85 -36.75
N LEU A 104 -27.95 -1.16 -35.65
CA LEU A 104 -28.87 -0.01 -35.66
C LEU A 104 -28.34 1.12 -36.55
N HIS A 105 -27.05 1.45 -36.43
CA HIS A 105 -26.43 2.49 -37.23
C HIS A 105 -26.46 2.17 -38.73
N GLU A 106 -26.12 0.94 -39.10
CA GLU A 106 -26.16 0.46 -40.49
C GLU A 106 -27.57 0.51 -41.07
N SER A 107 -28.58 0.03 -40.34
CA SER A 107 -29.98 0.09 -40.77
C SER A 107 -30.46 1.53 -40.97
N LEU A 108 -30.03 2.47 -40.12
CA LEU A 108 -30.34 3.89 -40.28
C LEU A 108 -29.67 4.51 -41.51
N LEU A 109 -28.39 4.20 -41.78
CA LEU A 109 -27.67 4.66 -42.97
C LEU A 109 -28.33 4.19 -44.27
N LEU A 110 -28.91 2.99 -44.24
CA LEU A 110 -29.61 2.38 -45.34
C LEU A 110 -30.97 3.05 -45.63
N ILE A 111 -31.69 3.50 -44.60
CA ILE A 111 -33.04 4.09 -44.73
C ILE A 111 -32.99 5.62 -44.93
N ARG A 112 -32.00 6.30 -44.35
CA ARG A 112 -31.92 7.78 -44.35
C ARG A 112 -31.96 8.42 -45.75
N PRO A 113 -31.27 7.90 -46.80
CA PRO A 113 -31.31 8.49 -48.13
C PRO A 113 -32.71 8.43 -48.77
N GLU A 114 -33.40 7.29 -48.64
CA GLU A 114 -34.75 7.11 -49.18
C GLU A 114 -35.78 7.95 -48.43
N TRP A 115 -35.65 8.03 -47.10
CA TRP A 115 -36.47 8.93 -46.28
C TRP A 115 -36.30 10.41 -46.70
N ASN A 116 -35.06 10.84 -46.94
CA ASN A 116 -34.80 12.19 -47.45
C ASN A 116 -35.38 12.39 -48.86
N GLY A 117 -35.34 11.36 -49.72
CA GLY A 117 -35.97 11.38 -51.05
C GLY A 117 -37.48 11.62 -50.97
N LEU A 118 -38.17 10.89 -50.08
CA LEU A 118 -39.59 11.08 -49.77
C LEU A 118 -39.86 12.52 -49.30
N MET A 119 -39.09 13.02 -48.33
CA MET A 119 -39.31 14.36 -47.74
C MET A 119 -39.08 15.50 -48.72
N ASN A 120 -38.29 15.28 -49.78
CA ASN A 120 -38.07 16.24 -50.86
C ASN A 120 -39.04 16.07 -52.04
N GLY A 121 -40.07 15.20 -51.90
CA GLY A 121 -41.06 14.94 -52.94
C GLY A 121 -40.51 14.18 -54.16
N ARG A 122 -39.36 13.50 -54.01
CA ARG A 122 -38.66 12.77 -55.08
C ARG A 122 -38.77 11.27 -54.84
N ILE A 123 -39.98 10.73 -54.89
CA ILE A 123 -40.18 9.27 -54.71
C ILE A 123 -41.21 8.72 -55.70
N GLU A 124 -40.86 7.59 -56.32
CA GLU A 124 -41.79 6.82 -57.12
C GLU A 124 -42.60 5.86 -56.23
N LEU A 125 -43.82 5.50 -56.65
CA LEU A 125 -44.74 4.66 -55.87
C LEU A 125 -44.12 3.31 -55.43
N MET A 126 -43.31 2.70 -56.29
CA MET A 126 -42.64 1.43 -55.99
C MET A 126 -41.58 1.59 -54.89
N HIS A 127 -40.81 2.67 -54.92
CA HIS A 127 -39.83 3.01 -53.88
C HIS A 127 -40.49 3.35 -52.55
N PHE A 128 -41.66 4.01 -52.57
CA PHE A 128 -42.42 4.30 -51.36
C PHE A 128 -42.85 3.03 -50.61
N LYS A 129 -43.39 2.04 -51.33
CA LYS A 129 -43.80 0.77 -50.71
C LYS A 129 -42.60 0.02 -50.11
N SER A 130 -41.46 0.00 -50.81
CA SER A 130 -40.22 -0.59 -50.31
C SER A 130 -39.73 0.12 -49.04
N LEU A 131 -39.78 1.46 -49.01
CA LEU A 131 -39.41 2.25 -47.84
C LEU A 131 -40.30 1.94 -46.63
N CYS A 132 -41.62 1.82 -46.83
CA CYS A 132 -42.55 1.42 -45.76
C CYS A 132 -42.16 0.06 -45.14
N HIS A 133 -41.86 -0.94 -45.96
CA HIS A 133 -41.44 -2.25 -45.47
C HIS A 133 -40.10 -2.18 -44.71
N ARG A 134 -39.12 -1.43 -45.22
CA ARG A 134 -37.82 -1.26 -44.54
C ARG A 134 -37.95 -0.53 -43.21
N ILE A 135 -38.85 0.44 -43.11
CA ILE A 135 -39.15 1.13 -41.84
C ILE A 135 -39.85 0.18 -40.87
N ASP A 136 -40.80 -0.62 -41.33
CA ASP A 136 -41.49 -1.63 -40.51
C ASP A 136 -40.51 -2.69 -39.95
N ASP A 137 -39.59 -3.15 -40.79
CA ASP A 137 -38.49 -4.04 -40.40
C ASP A 137 -37.56 -3.37 -39.38
N LEU A 138 -37.18 -2.10 -39.60
CA LEU A 138 -36.36 -1.34 -38.65
C LEU A 138 -37.07 -1.17 -37.30
N LEU A 139 -38.37 -0.87 -37.29
CA LEU A 139 -39.14 -0.71 -36.05
C LEU A 139 -39.16 -2.02 -35.26
N SER A 140 -39.45 -3.13 -35.94
CA SER A 140 -39.43 -4.47 -35.34
C SER A 140 -38.03 -4.84 -34.82
N GLN A 141 -36.98 -4.49 -35.57
CA GLN A 141 -35.60 -4.71 -35.16
C GLN A 141 -35.25 -3.90 -33.90
N VAL A 142 -35.58 -2.60 -33.87
CA VAL A 142 -35.31 -1.71 -32.73
C VAL A 142 -36.01 -2.18 -31.46
N GLU A 143 -37.25 -2.69 -31.57
CA GLU A 143 -37.95 -3.24 -30.40
C GLU A 143 -37.22 -4.44 -29.78
N GLY A 144 -36.71 -5.36 -30.63
CA GLY A 144 -35.92 -6.51 -30.18
C GLY A 144 -34.57 -6.09 -29.61
N ASP A 145 -33.80 -5.34 -30.40
CA ASP A 145 -32.46 -4.84 -30.08
C ASP A 145 -32.47 -4.01 -28.76
N SER A 146 -33.50 -3.21 -28.52
CA SER A 146 -33.68 -2.44 -27.27
C SER A 146 -33.90 -3.32 -26.05
N SER A 147 -34.67 -4.42 -26.19
CA SER A 147 -34.87 -5.35 -25.08
C SER A 147 -33.60 -6.12 -24.74
N GLU A 148 -32.84 -6.54 -25.75
CA GLU A 148 -31.56 -7.23 -25.58
C GLU A 148 -30.53 -6.30 -24.92
N LEU A 149 -30.38 -5.07 -25.42
CA LEU A 149 -29.50 -4.06 -24.84
C LEU A 149 -29.81 -3.79 -23.36
N ARG A 150 -31.10 -3.69 -23.01
CA ARG A 150 -31.51 -3.55 -21.59
C ARG A 150 -31.11 -4.75 -20.74
N GLY A 151 -31.17 -5.97 -21.30
CA GLY A 151 -30.70 -7.18 -20.64
C GLY A 151 -29.21 -7.10 -20.32
N GLU A 152 -28.40 -6.73 -21.31
CA GLU A 152 -26.95 -6.60 -21.14
C GLU A 152 -26.56 -5.49 -20.17
N LEU A 153 -27.22 -4.34 -20.22
CA LEU A 153 -27.03 -3.26 -19.23
C LEU A 153 -27.39 -3.72 -17.81
N THR A 154 -28.37 -4.61 -17.67
CA THR A 154 -28.73 -5.20 -16.38
C THR A 154 -27.65 -6.18 -15.89
N GLU A 155 -27.09 -7.00 -16.77
CA GLU A 155 -25.95 -7.87 -16.45
C GLU A 155 -24.73 -7.06 -15.99
N ILE A 156 -24.43 -5.93 -16.64
CA ILE A 156 -23.36 -5.00 -16.22
C ILE A 156 -23.64 -4.48 -14.80
N LEU A 157 -24.87 -4.03 -14.53
CA LEU A 157 -25.26 -3.54 -13.20
C LEU A 157 -25.15 -4.64 -12.14
N MET A 158 -25.57 -5.86 -12.43
CA MET A 158 -25.45 -6.99 -11.51
C MET A 158 -24.00 -7.39 -11.28
N ALA A 159 -23.16 -7.31 -12.31
CA ALA A 159 -21.73 -7.59 -12.19
C ALA A 159 -21.01 -6.58 -11.27
N GLN A 160 -21.61 -5.44 -10.91
CA GLN A 160 -21.04 -4.46 -9.97
C GLN A 160 -21.35 -4.74 -8.50
N ASP A 161 -22.12 -5.78 -8.18
CA ASP A 161 -22.50 -6.16 -6.81
C ASP A 161 -21.30 -6.38 -5.85
N PHE A 162 -20.15 -6.75 -6.39
CA PHE A 162 -18.91 -6.96 -5.63
C PHE A 162 -18.36 -5.69 -4.98
N GLN A 163 -18.71 -4.51 -5.49
CA GLN A 163 -18.07 -3.25 -5.08
C GLN A 163 -18.23 -2.99 -3.57
N ASP A 164 -19.42 -3.23 -3.01
CA ASP A 164 -19.66 -3.00 -1.58
C ASP A 164 -18.82 -3.95 -0.72
N LEU A 165 -18.87 -5.26 -1.03
CA LEU A 165 -18.17 -6.27 -0.26
C LEU A 165 -16.65 -6.10 -0.35
N THR A 166 -16.13 -5.83 -1.55
CA THR A 166 -14.69 -5.61 -1.74
C THR A 166 -14.23 -4.32 -1.08
N GLY A 167 -15.03 -3.25 -1.12
CA GLY A 167 -14.74 -2.00 -0.42
C GLY A 167 -14.68 -2.19 1.11
N GLN A 168 -15.59 -2.99 1.67
CA GLN A 168 -15.55 -3.34 3.10
C GLN A 168 -14.30 -4.14 3.47
N ILE A 169 -13.92 -5.11 2.64
CA ILE A 169 -12.70 -5.91 2.85
C ILE A 169 -11.47 -5.00 2.83
N ILE A 170 -11.32 -4.16 1.81
CA ILE A 170 -10.17 -3.25 1.67
C ILE A 170 -10.08 -2.33 2.89
N LYS A 171 -11.21 -1.76 3.36
CA LYS A 171 -11.23 -0.94 4.58
C LYS A 171 -10.72 -1.68 5.81
N ARG A 172 -11.11 -2.95 6.00
CA ARG A 172 -10.61 -3.78 7.11
C ARG A 172 -9.12 -4.02 7.01
N VAL A 173 -8.62 -4.31 5.80
CA VAL A 173 -7.19 -4.50 5.55
C VAL A 173 -6.41 -3.22 5.82
N ILE A 174 -6.90 -2.06 5.39
CA ILE A 174 -6.27 -0.76 5.70
C ILE A 174 -6.19 -0.53 7.21
N ASN A 175 -7.27 -0.82 7.94
CA ASN A 175 -7.27 -0.69 9.40
C ASN A 175 -6.24 -1.61 10.06
N LEU A 176 -6.11 -2.85 9.58
CA LEU A 176 -5.09 -3.79 10.05
C LEU A 176 -3.67 -3.27 9.80
N VAL A 177 -3.40 -2.76 8.59
CA VAL A 177 -2.10 -2.18 8.24
C VAL A 177 -1.77 -0.99 9.14
N ASN A 178 -2.74 -0.10 9.38
CA ASN A 178 -2.59 1.04 10.30
C ASN A 178 -2.32 0.60 11.75
N GLU A 179 -2.92 -0.51 12.19
CA GLU A 179 -2.65 -1.06 13.53
C GLU A 179 -1.21 -1.59 13.60
N VAL A 180 -0.78 -2.37 12.60
CA VAL A 180 0.60 -2.87 12.51
C VAL A 180 1.61 -1.71 12.50
N GLU A 181 1.36 -0.67 11.69
CA GLU A 181 2.21 0.51 11.61
C GLU A 181 2.36 1.21 12.97
N LYS A 182 1.25 1.46 13.66
CA LYS A 182 1.27 2.08 15.00
C LYS A 182 2.10 1.28 15.99
N ARG A 183 1.96 -0.05 15.99
CA ARG A 183 2.76 -0.92 16.86
C ARG A 183 4.25 -0.86 16.51
N LEU A 184 4.60 -0.84 15.23
CA LEU A 184 6.00 -0.67 14.81
C LEU A 184 6.57 0.69 15.23
N VAL A 185 5.78 1.77 15.17
CA VAL A 185 6.19 3.09 15.67
C VAL A 185 6.33 3.10 17.19
N GLU A 186 5.41 2.51 17.95
CA GLU A 186 5.52 2.36 19.41
C GLU A 186 6.83 1.66 19.78
N ILE A 187 7.17 0.58 19.09
CA ILE A 187 8.44 -0.13 19.29
C ILE A 187 9.64 0.79 19.01
N LEU A 188 9.65 1.44 17.84
CA LEU A 188 10.75 2.33 17.45
C LEU A 188 10.91 3.48 18.45
N THR A 189 9.82 4.01 19.00
CA THR A 189 9.85 5.07 20.01
C THR A 189 10.36 4.58 21.36
N VAL A 190 10.00 3.37 21.80
CA VAL A 190 10.56 2.76 23.02
C VAL A 190 12.08 2.53 22.88
N PHE A 191 12.53 1.97 21.75
CA PHE A 191 13.96 1.78 21.49
C PHE A 191 14.71 3.11 21.29
N GLY A 192 14.09 4.09 20.63
CA GLY A 192 14.65 5.43 20.42
C GLY A 192 14.69 6.29 21.70
N ALA A 193 13.73 6.10 22.61
CA ALA A 193 13.71 6.76 23.92
C ALA A 193 14.79 6.19 24.85
N ALA A 194 15.02 4.87 24.83
CA ALA A 194 16.13 4.23 25.55
C ALA A 194 17.51 4.74 25.10
N GLN A 195 17.65 5.22 23.85
CA GLN A 195 18.86 5.91 23.39
C GLN A 195 18.92 7.41 23.74
N LYS A 196 17.78 8.07 23.99
CA LYS A 196 17.72 9.52 24.26
C LYS A 196 18.09 9.91 25.69
N GLU A 197 17.96 9.01 26.67
CA GLU A 197 18.41 9.31 28.04
C GLU A 197 19.95 9.42 28.17
N GLN A 198 20.73 9.03 27.15
CA GLN A 198 22.19 9.24 27.09
C GLN A 198 22.66 10.26 26.03
N LYS A 199 21.77 10.85 25.24
CA LYS A 199 22.13 11.88 24.26
C LYS A 199 21.09 13.00 24.22
N ALA A 200 21.09 13.82 25.26
CA ALA A 200 20.65 15.21 25.12
C ALA A 200 21.73 16.02 24.38
N ASP A 201 21.92 15.74 23.08
CA ASP A 201 22.26 16.77 22.09
C ASP A 201 22.31 16.20 20.67
N LYS A 202 21.62 16.91 19.76
CA LYS A 202 21.68 16.85 18.29
C LYS A 202 21.09 15.62 17.57
N ALA A 203 19.93 15.82 16.95
CA ALA A 203 19.79 16.08 15.51
C ALA A 203 18.41 15.61 15.00
N THR A 204 17.74 16.52 14.32
CA THR A 204 16.52 16.32 13.52
C THR A 204 16.78 15.28 12.43
N VAL A 205 16.19 14.09 12.57
CA VAL A 205 16.13 13.09 11.49
C VAL A 205 14.83 13.34 10.74
N ALA A 206 14.97 13.78 9.49
CA ALA A 206 13.87 13.87 8.54
C ALA A 206 13.31 12.46 8.29
N SER A 207 11.99 12.31 8.45
CA SER A 207 11.27 11.09 8.12
C SER A 207 11.48 10.76 6.65
N ILE A 208 11.99 9.56 6.36
CA ILE A 208 11.96 8.96 5.03
C ILE A 208 10.74 8.05 5.04
N GLU A 209 9.59 8.59 4.66
CA GLU A 209 8.38 7.82 4.41
C GLU A 209 8.48 7.15 3.02
N PRO A 210 8.00 5.90 2.85
CA PRO A 210 7.90 5.29 1.53
C PRO A 210 6.78 5.99 0.74
N GLU A 211 7.18 6.81 -0.23
CA GLU A 211 6.27 7.59 -1.09
C GLU A 211 5.47 6.68 -2.02
N GLY A 212 4.16 6.57 -1.74
CA GLY A 212 3.17 6.01 -2.67
C GLY A 212 2.75 7.05 -3.74
N PRO A 213 1.84 6.69 -4.66
CA PRO A 213 1.30 7.63 -5.63
C PRO A 213 0.66 8.83 -4.91
N ILE A 214 1.00 10.06 -5.32
CA ILE A 214 0.53 11.29 -4.68
C ILE A 214 -1.00 11.38 -4.80
N LEU A 215 -1.69 11.09 -3.70
CA LEU A 215 -3.11 11.33 -3.53
C LEU A 215 -3.25 12.69 -2.84
N ASN A 216 -3.69 13.70 -3.59
CA ASN A 216 -3.87 15.12 -3.22
C ASN A 216 -2.62 16.02 -3.35
N PRO A 217 -2.28 16.44 -4.59
CA PRO A 217 -1.15 17.34 -4.86
C PRO A 217 -1.29 18.73 -4.22
N HIS A 218 -2.50 19.17 -3.88
CA HIS A 218 -2.76 20.52 -3.38
C HIS A 218 -2.53 20.70 -1.87
N GLU A 219 -2.35 19.61 -1.11
CA GLU A 219 -2.22 19.67 0.36
C GLU A 219 -0.77 19.49 0.86
N ARG A 220 0.16 19.07 -0.01
CA ARG A 220 1.57 18.88 0.32
C ARG A 220 2.44 19.99 -0.28
N ILE A 221 3.29 20.60 0.56
CA ILE A 221 4.18 21.73 0.19
C ILE A 221 5.36 21.24 -0.68
N ASP A 222 5.62 19.93 -0.70
CA ASP A 222 6.69 19.24 -1.42
C ASP A 222 6.21 18.46 -2.66
N ALA A 223 4.92 18.55 -2.99
CA ALA A 223 4.38 17.92 -4.20
C ALA A 223 4.65 18.81 -5.41
N VAL A 224 5.59 18.37 -6.26
CA VAL A 224 5.82 18.95 -7.58
C VAL A 224 4.55 18.74 -8.40
N SER A 225 3.81 19.82 -8.63
CA SER A 225 2.45 19.74 -9.17
C SER A 225 2.39 19.98 -10.68
N SER A 226 3.52 20.37 -11.29
CA SER A 226 3.59 20.68 -12.72
C SER A 226 4.83 20.05 -13.37
N GLN A 227 4.67 19.60 -14.62
CA GLN A 227 5.74 19.00 -15.44
C GLN A 227 6.90 19.99 -15.69
N ASP A 228 6.61 21.30 -15.65
CA ASP A 228 7.61 22.36 -15.83
C ASP A 228 8.61 22.41 -14.65
N GLU A 229 8.15 22.16 -13.42
CA GLU A 229 9.03 22.08 -12.24
C GLU A 229 9.90 20.81 -12.25
N VAL A 230 9.43 19.73 -12.88
CA VAL A 230 10.22 18.50 -13.11
C VAL A 230 11.34 18.78 -14.10
N ASP A 231 11.05 19.48 -15.20
CA ASP A 231 12.04 19.85 -16.21
C ASP A 231 13.09 20.84 -15.66
N ASP A 232 12.70 21.77 -14.78
CA ASP A 232 13.64 22.67 -14.08
C ASP A 232 14.57 21.90 -13.11
N LEU A 233 14.03 20.91 -12.40
CA LEU A 233 14.83 20.03 -11.53
C LEU A 233 15.84 19.20 -12.33
N LEU A 234 15.43 18.64 -13.47
CA LEU A 234 16.30 17.88 -14.37
C LEU A 234 17.39 18.76 -14.99
N SER A 235 17.04 19.99 -15.38
CA SER A 235 17.98 21.00 -15.88
C SER A 235 19.04 21.37 -14.83
N SER A 236 18.67 21.42 -13.55
CA SER A 236 19.59 21.73 -12.45
C SER A 236 20.58 20.60 -12.12
N LEU A 237 20.22 19.35 -12.47
CA LEU A 237 21.04 18.15 -12.31
C LEU A 237 21.94 17.85 -13.51
N GLY A 238 21.84 18.65 -14.58
CA GLY A 238 22.75 18.61 -15.72
C GLY A 238 22.42 17.56 -16.79
N PHE A 239 21.14 17.21 -16.96
CA PHE A 239 20.63 16.52 -18.15
C PHE A 239 19.97 17.49 -19.13
#